data_AF-A0A439CQ34-F1
#
_entry.id   AF-A0A439CQ34-F1
#
_cell.length_a   1.000
_cell.length_b   1.000
_cell.length_c   1.000
_cell.angle_alpha   90.00
_cell.angle_beta   90.00
_cell.angle_gamma   90.00
#
_symmetry.space_group_name_H-M   'P 1'
#
loop_
_entity.id
_entity.type
_entity.pdbx_description
1 polymer ?
#
loop_
_entity_poly.entity_id
_entity_poly.type
_entity_poly.pdbx_seq_one_letter_code
_entity_poly.pdbx_strand_id
1 'polypeptide(L)'
;VDVGGEYDASRNRYDHHQRSFTTTFPGGPRSCRARGSCTFTFGRAIVAQQLKQGENSEDVGVVWRKIYESFIEALDAHDNGISSYDPDAIAAAGIEKRFSDGGFGLGAVVGRLNPNWNETLPSDPVEAQAAEDARFETASKRIGEEFDRDLAYYTSAWLPARAIVQAAYAKRLEFDPEGRVMVFEGLSVPWKDHLYTLEEEQKTEEKNKVLYVLYPEKPTPDAKWRIQCVPVTKDSFQSRKALPEPWRGARDSALDDITGVPGGVFVHASGFIGGNKTFEGVKALAEKACAF
;
A
#
# COMPACT_ATOMS: atom_id res chain seq x y z
N VAL A 1 -10.13 26.00 6.21
CA VAL A 1 -10.42 24.55 6.19
C VAL A 1 -10.93 24.21 7.57
N ASP A 2 -11.93 23.35 7.69
CA ASP A 2 -12.40 22.80 8.97
C ASP A 2 -13.01 23.80 9.97
N VAL A 3 -13.36 25.00 9.50
CA VAL A 3 -13.98 26.07 10.28
C VAL A 3 -15.01 26.82 9.45
N GLY A 4 -16.09 27.30 10.09
CA GLY A 4 -17.08 28.19 9.49
C GLY A 4 -18.44 27.55 9.17
N GLY A 5 -18.64 26.27 9.43
CA GLY A 5 -19.91 25.54 9.28
C GLY A 5 -20.42 25.38 7.84
N GLU A 6 -19.56 25.65 6.84
CA GLU A 6 -19.92 25.69 5.43
C GLU A 6 -18.89 24.95 4.57
N TYR A 7 -19.40 24.18 3.61
CA TYR A 7 -18.64 23.62 2.52
C TYR A 7 -19.02 24.32 1.21
N ASP A 8 -18.09 25.11 0.67
CA ASP A 8 -18.18 25.76 -0.63
C ASP A 8 -16.77 25.89 -1.25
N ALA A 9 -16.46 24.96 -2.16
CA ALA A 9 -15.17 24.93 -2.85
C ALA A 9 -14.93 26.18 -3.71
N SER A 10 -15.97 26.83 -4.24
CA SER A 10 -15.82 28.06 -5.04
C SER A 10 -15.36 29.26 -4.20
N ARG A 11 -15.64 29.24 -2.90
CA ARG A 11 -15.27 30.27 -1.93
C ARG A 11 -14.11 29.85 -1.02
N ASN A 12 -13.46 28.73 -1.31
CA ASN A 12 -12.42 28.13 -0.47
C ASN A 12 -12.88 27.90 0.99
N ARG A 13 -14.12 27.43 1.15
CA ARG A 13 -14.69 27.00 2.44
C ARG A 13 -14.78 25.48 2.44
N TYR A 14 -14.09 24.87 3.40
CA TYR A 14 -13.85 23.43 3.44
C TYR A 14 -14.14 22.89 4.85
N ASP A 15 -15.28 23.25 5.44
CA ASP A 15 -15.72 22.67 6.71
C ASP A 15 -16.57 21.43 6.45
N HIS A 16 -16.45 20.41 7.30
CA HIS A 16 -17.17 19.14 7.21
C HIS A 16 -18.04 18.84 8.44
N HIS A 17 -17.97 19.66 9.49
CA HIS A 17 -18.68 19.44 10.77
C HIS A 17 -20.21 19.62 10.68
N GLN A 18 -20.71 20.21 9.61
CA GLN A 18 -22.13 20.42 9.38
C GLN A 18 -22.87 19.10 9.08
N ARG A 19 -24.05 18.92 9.70
CA ARG A 19 -24.90 17.74 9.49
C ARG A 19 -25.26 17.49 8.02
N SER A 20 -25.37 18.56 7.23
CA SER A 20 -25.67 18.52 5.80
C SER A 20 -24.50 18.07 4.93
N PHE A 21 -23.28 17.95 5.46
CA PHE A 21 -22.15 17.47 4.69
C PHE A 21 -22.30 15.98 4.42
N THR A 22 -22.45 15.61 3.15
CA THR A 22 -22.62 14.21 2.73
C THR A 22 -21.69 13.84 1.57
N THR A 23 -20.68 14.66 1.31
CA THR A 23 -19.76 14.47 0.18
C THR A 23 -18.80 13.31 0.46
N THR A 24 -18.66 12.39 -0.50
CA THR A 24 -17.75 11.24 -0.45
C THR A 24 -16.84 11.24 -1.66
N PHE A 25 -15.67 10.62 -1.55
CA PHE A 25 -14.77 10.47 -2.69
C PHE A 25 -15.42 9.59 -3.79
N PRO A 26 -15.34 9.96 -5.08
CA PRO A 26 -15.94 9.18 -6.16
C PRO A 26 -15.38 7.77 -6.22
N GLY A 27 -16.27 6.78 -6.09
CA GLY A 27 -15.88 5.36 -6.11
C GLY A 27 -15.23 4.84 -4.82
N GLY A 28 -15.08 5.67 -3.79
CA GLY A 28 -14.63 5.26 -2.46
C GLY A 28 -15.77 4.67 -1.61
N PRO A 29 -15.46 4.11 -0.41
CA PRO A 29 -16.47 3.67 0.52
C PRO A 29 -17.41 4.82 0.89
N ARG A 30 -18.73 4.60 0.84
CA ARG A 30 -19.74 5.64 1.13
C ARG A 30 -19.63 6.21 2.55
N SER A 31 -18.93 5.52 3.45
CA SER A 31 -18.75 5.91 4.84
C SER A 31 -17.69 7.00 5.03
N CYS A 32 -16.65 7.03 4.20
CA CYS A 32 -15.56 8.00 4.33
C CYS A 32 -16.01 9.33 3.72
N ARG A 33 -16.51 10.22 4.59
CA ARG A 33 -16.73 11.63 4.25
C ARG A 33 -15.37 12.19 3.86
N ALA A 34 -15.24 12.61 2.61
CA ALA A 34 -13.99 13.22 2.17
C ALA A 34 -13.80 14.45 3.05
N ARG A 35 -12.67 14.54 3.76
CA ARG A 35 -12.37 15.74 4.54
C ARG A 35 -12.51 16.95 3.61
N GLY A 36 -13.03 18.06 4.13
CA GLY A 36 -13.28 19.31 3.41
C GLY A 36 -12.39 19.47 2.18
N SER A 37 -13.02 19.32 1.01
CA SER A 37 -12.56 18.92 -0.33
C SER A 37 -11.20 19.35 -0.90
N CYS A 38 -10.18 19.74 -0.15
CA CYS A 38 -8.92 20.17 -0.75
C CYS A 38 -8.31 19.07 -1.65
N THR A 39 -8.31 17.80 -1.24
CA THR A 39 -7.81 16.70 -2.09
C THR A 39 -8.72 16.36 -3.26
N PHE A 40 -10.04 16.55 -3.10
CA PHE A 40 -11.01 16.34 -4.19
C PHE A 40 -10.94 17.47 -5.22
N THR A 41 -10.81 18.71 -4.75
CA THR A 41 -10.77 19.95 -5.53
C THR A 41 -9.42 20.14 -6.21
N PHE A 42 -8.31 19.88 -5.51
CA PHE A 42 -6.95 20.16 -6.01
C PHE A 42 -6.13 18.90 -6.33
N GLY A 43 -6.55 17.70 -5.88
CA GLY A 43 -5.72 16.50 -5.98
C GLY A 43 -5.37 16.11 -7.42
N ARG A 44 -6.32 16.24 -8.36
CA ARG A 44 -6.04 15.98 -9.79
C ARG A 44 -5.04 16.99 -10.35
N ALA A 45 -5.17 18.27 -10.02
CA ALA A 45 -4.24 19.31 -10.44
C ALA A 45 -2.82 19.07 -9.91
N ILE A 46 -2.69 18.69 -8.63
CA ILE A 46 -1.40 18.35 -7.99
C ILE A 46 -0.73 17.18 -8.73
N VAL A 47 -1.48 16.10 -8.97
CA VAL A 47 -0.96 14.92 -9.68
C VAL A 47 -0.60 15.26 -11.14
N ALA A 48 -1.43 16.05 -11.83
CA ALA A 48 -1.19 16.49 -13.20
C ALA A 48 0.10 17.32 -13.32
N GLN A 49 0.33 18.23 -12.36
CA GLN A 49 1.55 19.02 -12.30
C GLN A 49 2.79 18.12 -12.13
N GLN A 50 2.72 17.13 -11.25
CA GLN A 50 3.83 16.20 -11.03
C GLN A 50 4.11 15.32 -12.26
N LEU A 51 3.07 14.83 -12.93
CA LEU A 51 3.19 14.01 -14.15
C LEU A 51 3.50 14.83 -15.41
N LYS A 52 3.35 16.17 -15.36
CA LYS A 52 3.42 17.07 -16.53
C LYS A 52 2.43 16.65 -17.63
N GLN A 53 1.23 16.26 -17.23
CA GLN A 53 0.13 15.86 -18.11
C GLN A 53 -1.10 16.74 -17.86
N GLY A 54 -2.10 16.66 -18.73
CA GLY A 54 -3.38 17.32 -18.50
C GLY A 54 -4.18 16.63 -17.38
N GLU A 55 -4.96 17.39 -16.60
CA GLU A 55 -5.74 16.85 -15.48
C GLU A 55 -6.65 15.68 -15.88
N ASN A 56 -7.18 15.71 -17.11
CA ASN A 56 -8.09 14.67 -17.61
C ASN A 56 -7.39 13.43 -18.18
N SER A 57 -6.06 13.29 -18.05
CA SER A 57 -5.37 12.08 -18.50
C SER A 57 -5.75 10.85 -17.66
N GLU A 58 -5.65 9.66 -18.28
CA GLU A 58 -5.90 8.40 -17.58
C GLU A 58 -4.93 8.22 -16.40
N ASP A 59 -3.64 8.45 -16.63
CA ASP A 59 -2.59 8.31 -15.62
C ASP A 59 -2.85 9.21 -14.40
N VAL A 60 -3.28 10.46 -14.61
CA VAL A 60 -3.68 11.36 -13.51
C VAL A 60 -4.85 10.75 -12.74
N GLY A 61 -5.85 10.22 -13.43
CA GLY A 61 -6.99 9.55 -12.78
C GLY A 61 -6.62 8.29 -12.01
N VAL A 62 -5.64 7.52 -12.50
CA VAL A 62 -5.13 6.33 -11.82
C VAL A 62 -4.36 6.71 -10.56
N VAL A 63 -3.39 7.63 -10.67
CA VAL A 63 -2.56 8.05 -9.53
C VAL A 63 -3.39 8.80 -8.48
N TRP A 64 -4.32 9.67 -8.89
CA TRP A 64 -5.17 10.41 -7.95
C TRP A 64 -6.03 9.48 -7.09
N ARG A 65 -6.68 8.48 -7.70
CA ARG A 65 -7.41 7.45 -6.93
C ARG A 65 -6.47 6.66 -6.04
N LYS A 66 -5.25 6.38 -6.51
CA LYS A 66 -4.30 5.58 -5.74
C LYS A 66 -3.80 6.29 -4.48
N ILE A 67 -3.49 7.58 -4.60
CA ILE A 67 -3.12 8.44 -3.47
C ILE A 67 -4.28 8.55 -2.49
N TYR A 68 -5.51 8.64 -2.99
CA TYR A 68 -6.65 8.65 -2.09
C TYR A 68 -6.73 7.36 -1.28
N GLU A 69 -6.79 6.20 -1.96
CA GLU A 69 -6.87 4.88 -1.35
C GLU A 69 -5.74 4.62 -0.35
N SER A 70 -4.50 5.01 -0.70
CA SER A 70 -3.30 4.58 0.04
C SER A 70 -2.87 5.56 1.14
N PHE A 71 -3.32 6.83 1.09
CA PHE A 71 -2.86 7.87 2.01
C PHE A 71 -4.03 8.68 2.61
N ILE A 72 -4.89 9.25 1.76
CA ILE A 72 -5.92 10.21 2.18
C ILE A 72 -7.10 9.52 2.88
N GLU A 73 -7.48 8.31 2.47
CA GLU A 73 -8.63 7.62 3.05
C GLU A 73 -8.46 7.36 4.55
N ALA A 74 -7.26 6.97 4.99
CA ALA A 74 -6.95 6.77 6.40
C ALA A 74 -6.97 8.08 7.19
N LEU A 75 -6.50 9.18 6.60
CA LEU A 75 -6.60 10.52 7.17
C LEU A 75 -8.07 10.91 7.36
N ASP A 76 -8.88 10.76 6.32
CA ASP A 76 -10.29 11.14 6.32
C ASP A 76 -11.10 10.30 7.29
N ALA A 77 -10.88 8.98 7.30
CA ALA A 77 -11.54 8.08 8.25
C ALA A 77 -11.22 8.45 9.70
N HIS A 78 -9.95 8.73 10.01
CA HIS A 78 -9.54 9.11 11.37
C HIS A 78 -10.17 10.44 11.81
N ASP A 79 -10.21 11.44 10.93
CA ASP A 79 -10.80 12.76 11.20
C ASP A 79 -12.30 12.65 11.54
N ASN A 80 -13.00 11.84 10.75
CA ASN A 80 -14.44 11.63 10.89
C ASN A 80 -14.81 10.61 11.99
N GLY A 81 -13.83 10.12 12.77
CA GLY A 81 -14.07 9.14 13.83
C GLY A 81 -14.54 7.77 13.33
N ILE A 82 -14.18 7.39 12.10
CA ILE A 82 -14.57 6.12 11.49
C ILE A 82 -13.57 5.04 11.93
N SER A 83 -14.11 4.00 12.56
CA SER A 83 -13.32 2.82 12.92
C SER A 83 -13.10 1.90 11.71
N SER A 84 -11.93 1.27 11.62
CA SER A 84 -11.61 0.32 10.52
C SER A 84 -12.52 -0.91 10.49
N TYR A 85 -13.14 -1.24 11.62
CA TYR A 85 -14.12 -2.31 11.76
C TYR A 85 -15.28 -1.80 12.62
N ASP A 86 -16.46 -2.38 12.43
CA ASP A 86 -17.63 -2.14 13.27
C ASP A 86 -17.33 -2.60 14.72
N PRO A 87 -17.29 -1.67 15.70
CA PRO A 87 -16.99 -2.01 17.09
C PRO A 87 -17.98 -2.99 17.71
N ASP A 88 -19.27 -2.89 17.35
CA ASP A 88 -20.31 -3.77 17.88
C ASP A 88 -20.16 -5.18 17.31
N ALA A 89 -19.81 -5.30 16.03
CA ALA A 89 -19.54 -6.59 15.40
C ALA A 89 -18.30 -7.27 16.01
N ILE A 90 -17.22 -6.51 16.27
CA ILE A 90 -16.01 -7.02 16.93
C ILE A 90 -16.32 -7.50 18.35
N ALA A 91 -17.08 -6.71 19.12
CA ALA A 91 -17.50 -7.06 20.47
C ALA A 91 -18.39 -8.32 20.47
N ALA A 92 -19.37 -8.40 19.57
CA ALA A 92 -20.26 -9.55 19.44
C ALA A 92 -19.52 -10.84 19.04
N ALA A 93 -18.44 -10.73 18.26
CA ALA A 93 -17.59 -11.84 17.88
C ALA A 93 -16.57 -12.25 18.97
N GLY A 94 -16.46 -11.49 20.07
CA GLY A 94 -15.47 -11.72 21.13
C GLY A 94 -14.02 -11.58 20.64
N ILE A 95 -13.79 -10.73 19.62
CA ILE A 95 -12.47 -10.52 19.04
C ILE A 95 -11.78 -9.37 19.77
N GLU A 96 -10.57 -9.61 20.26
CA GLU A 96 -9.76 -8.60 20.94
C GLU A 96 -8.50 -8.25 20.14
N LYS A 97 -8.05 -6.99 20.24
CA LYS A 97 -6.75 -6.58 19.72
C LYS A 97 -5.65 -7.34 20.45
N ARG A 98 -4.75 -7.99 19.70
CA ARG A 98 -3.60 -8.73 20.26
C ARG A 98 -2.50 -7.82 20.82
N PHE A 99 -2.46 -6.56 20.40
CA PHE A 99 -1.50 -5.57 20.86
C PHE A 99 -2.11 -4.16 20.74
N SER A 100 -1.55 -3.21 21.49
CA SER A 100 -1.91 -1.79 21.38
C SER A 100 -1.04 -1.09 20.34
N ASP A 101 -1.67 -0.34 19.45
CA ASP A 101 -1.05 0.42 18.37
C ASP A 101 -1.27 1.94 18.50
N GLY A 102 -2.00 2.39 19.54
CA GLY A 102 -2.40 3.78 19.73
C GLY A 102 -1.23 4.77 19.86
N GLY A 103 -0.04 4.31 20.29
CA GLY A 103 1.16 5.17 20.39
C GLY A 103 1.84 5.49 19.06
N PHE A 104 1.46 4.82 17.97
CA PHE A 104 2.07 4.98 16.65
C PHE A 104 1.03 4.98 15.52
N GLY A 105 -0.14 5.57 15.77
CA GLY A 105 -1.11 5.92 14.73
C GLY A 105 -0.88 7.33 14.18
N LEU A 106 -1.57 7.67 13.09
CA LEU A 106 -1.54 9.00 12.46
C LEU A 106 -1.86 10.12 13.47
N GLY A 107 -2.98 10.01 14.18
CA GLY A 107 -3.36 10.99 15.21
C GLY A 107 -2.34 11.13 16.33
N ALA A 108 -1.65 10.04 16.70
CA ALA A 108 -0.60 10.09 17.71
C ALA A 108 0.70 10.72 17.19
N VAL A 109 1.08 10.48 15.94
CA VAL A 109 2.25 11.10 15.31
C VAL A 109 2.06 12.61 15.18
N VAL A 110 0.90 13.06 14.70
CA VAL A 110 0.57 14.49 14.59
C VAL A 110 0.36 15.12 15.96
N GLY A 111 -0.40 14.45 16.84
CA GLY A 111 -0.75 14.97 18.17
C GLY A 111 0.45 15.21 19.08
N ARG A 112 1.58 14.52 18.86
CA ARG A 112 2.85 14.78 19.56
C ARG A 112 3.46 16.16 19.28
N LEU A 113 2.97 16.87 18.26
CA LEU A 113 3.42 18.23 17.93
C LEU A 113 2.62 19.31 18.67
N ASN A 114 1.49 18.95 19.28
CA ASN A 114 0.75 19.84 20.17
C ASN A 114 1.59 20.17 21.42
N PRO A 115 1.34 21.32 22.07
CA PRO A 115 1.92 21.58 23.38
C PRO A 115 1.46 20.52 24.40
N ASN A 116 2.37 20.13 25.30
CA ASN A 116 1.96 19.36 26.47
C ASN A 116 1.09 20.23 27.38
N TRP A 117 0.16 19.60 28.10
CA TRP A 117 -0.77 20.29 29.00
C TRP A 117 -0.09 21.11 30.11
N ASN A 118 1.16 20.77 30.45
CA ASN A 118 1.97 21.40 31.49
C ASN A 118 3.06 22.35 30.94
N GLU A 119 3.06 22.62 29.63
CA GLU A 119 3.92 23.65 29.07
C GLU A 119 3.40 25.04 29.45
N THR A 120 4.31 25.93 29.85
CA THR A 120 3.95 27.32 30.11
C THR A 120 3.77 28.03 28.79
N LEU A 121 2.55 28.49 28.52
CA LEU A 121 2.24 29.31 27.34
C LEU A 121 2.59 30.78 27.60
N PRO A 122 2.95 31.54 26.55
CA PRO A 122 3.05 33.00 26.65
C PRO A 122 1.77 33.60 27.22
N SER A 123 1.91 34.60 28.10
CA SER A 123 0.75 35.30 28.68
C SER A 123 0.10 36.27 27.70
N ASP A 124 0.88 36.76 26.73
CA ASP A 124 0.35 37.59 25.65
C ASP A 124 -0.41 36.71 24.64
N PRO A 125 -1.69 37.01 24.33
CA PRO A 125 -2.50 36.20 23.43
C PRO A 125 -1.95 36.11 22.00
N VAL A 126 -1.25 37.15 21.51
CA VAL A 126 -0.67 37.16 20.16
C VAL A 126 0.54 36.25 20.12
N GLU A 127 1.40 36.31 21.14
CA GLU A 127 2.54 35.40 21.27
C GLU A 127 2.10 33.94 21.47
N ALA A 128 1.02 33.70 22.23
CA ALA A 128 0.45 32.37 22.41
C ALA A 128 -0.08 31.79 21.09
N GLN A 129 -0.83 32.59 20.31
CA GLN A 129 -1.32 32.18 19.00
C GLN A 129 -0.16 31.92 18.02
N ALA A 130 0.86 32.78 18.00
CA ALA A 130 2.03 32.58 17.15
C ALA A 130 2.78 31.28 17.48
N ALA A 131 2.85 30.91 18.76
CA ALA A 131 3.45 29.65 19.19
C ALA A 131 2.62 28.42 18.77
N GLU A 132 1.28 28.53 18.78
CA GLU A 132 0.38 27.50 18.26
C GLU A 132 0.49 27.35 16.74
N ASP A 133 0.47 28.46 16.01
CA ASP A 133 0.62 28.51 14.55
C ASP A 133 1.95 27.88 14.12
N ALA A 134 3.05 28.15 14.83
CA ALA A 134 4.36 27.55 14.54
C ALA A 134 4.35 26.01 14.67
N ARG A 135 3.58 25.46 15.61
CA ARG A 135 3.40 24.01 15.77
C ARG A 135 2.51 23.44 14.68
N PHE A 136 1.44 24.14 14.33
CA PHE A 136 0.60 23.79 13.20
C PHE A 136 1.43 23.71 11.90
N GLU A 137 2.26 24.70 11.62
CA GLU A 137 3.16 24.69 10.45
C GLU A 137 4.15 23.52 10.48
N THR A 138 4.66 23.18 11.67
CA THR A 138 5.52 21.99 11.84
C THR A 138 4.76 20.70 11.54
N ALA A 139 3.52 20.58 11.99
CA ALA A 139 2.66 19.42 11.72
C ALA A 139 2.26 19.32 10.25
N SER A 140 1.85 20.44 9.65
CA SER A 140 1.50 20.57 8.24
C SER A 140 2.68 20.17 7.35
N LYS A 141 3.87 20.72 7.62
CA LYS A 141 5.10 20.34 6.91
C LYS A 141 5.40 18.86 7.04
N ARG A 142 5.28 18.29 8.26
CA ARG A 142 5.59 16.87 8.47
C ARG A 142 4.68 15.96 7.65
N ILE A 143 3.38 16.21 7.64
CA ILE A 143 2.44 15.40 6.84
C ILE A 143 2.59 15.68 5.34
N GLY A 144 2.89 16.93 4.96
CA GLY A 144 3.23 17.30 3.59
C GLY A 144 4.43 16.54 3.04
N GLU A 145 5.49 16.36 3.84
CA GLU A 145 6.66 15.57 3.45
C GLU A 145 6.32 14.09 3.19
N GLU A 146 5.43 13.48 3.97
CA GLU A 146 4.97 12.11 3.73
C GLU A 146 4.10 12.03 2.45
N PHE A 147 3.21 13.01 2.24
CA PHE A 147 2.40 13.10 1.03
C PHE A 147 3.25 13.27 -0.24
N ASP A 148 4.24 14.16 -0.21
CA ASP A 148 5.13 14.43 -1.34
C ASP A 148 5.96 13.20 -1.71
N ARG A 149 6.41 12.42 -0.70
CA ARG A 149 7.12 11.15 -0.93
C ARG A 149 6.23 10.13 -1.63
N ASP A 150 4.99 9.98 -1.18
CA ASP A 150 4.03 9.06 -1.78
C ASP A 150 3.65 9.50 -3.19
N LEU A 151 3.36 10.78 -3.41
CA LEU A 151 3.08 11.34 -4.73
C LEU A 151 4.26 11.11 -5.68
N ALA A 152 5.48 11.38 -5.25
CA ALA A 152 6.68 11.13 -6.04
C ALA A 152 6.85 9.63 -6.35
N TYR A 153 6.65 8.75 -5.37
CA TYR A 153 6.70 7.30 -5.58
C TYR A 153 5.65 6.80 -6.57
N TYR A 154 4.40 7.23 -6.41
CA TYR A 154 3.31 6.76 -7.26
C TYR A 154 3.48 7.21 -8.71
N THR A 155 4.00 8.41 -8.92
CA THR A 155 4.22 8.97 -10.26
C THR A 155 5.48 8.44 -10.93
N SER A 156 6.59 8.29 -10.19
CA SER A 156 7.90 7.95 -10.78
C SER A 156 8.26 6.46 -10.75
N ALA A 157 7.64 5.66 -9.88
CA ALA A 157 7.99 4.26 -9.70
C ALA A 157 6.80 3.32 -9.85
N TRP A 158 5.70 3.56 -9.13
CA TRP A 158 4.55 2.65 -9.15
C TRP A 158 3.79 2.70 -10.49
N LEU A 159 3.51 3.88 -11.05
CA LEU A 159 2.77 3.99 -12.31
C LEU A 159 3.56 3.36 -13.49
N PRO A 160 4.86 3.66 -13.70
CA PRO A 160 5.64 3.00 -14.75
C PRO A 160 5.74 1.48 -14.60
N ALA A 161 5.69 0.96 -13.37
CA ALA A 161 5.70 -0.48 -13.11
C ALA A 161 4.51 -1.21 -13.75
N ARG A 162 3.38 -0.54 -13.97
CA ARG A 162 2.15 -1.12 -14.55
C ARG A 162 2.44 -1.86 -15.86
N ALA A 163 3.19 -1.23 -16.77
CA ALA A 163 3.53 -1.81 -18.08
C ALA A 163 4.41 -3.07 -17.95
N ILE A 164 5.36 -3.06 -17.00
CA ILE A 164 6.25 -4.19 -16.75
C ILE A 164 5.47 -5.37 -16.17
N VAL A 165 4.55 -5.11 -15.23
CA VAL A 165 3.69 -6.14 -14.64
C VAL A 165 2.73 -6.71 -15.69
N GLN A 166 2.14 -5.87 -16.55
CA GLN A 166 1.30 -6.32 -17.65
C GLN A 166 2.05 -7.25 -18.61
N ALA A 167 3.28 -6.90 -18.98
CA ALA A 167 4.11 -7.74 -19.84
C ALA A 167 4.47 -9.07 -19.18
N ALA A 168 4.90 -9.05 -17.91
CA ALA A 168 5.22 -10.26 -17.15
C ALA A 168 3.99 -11.16 -16.96
N TYR A 169 2.82 -10.56 -16.68
CA TYR A 169 1.56 -11.27 -16.54
C TYR A 169 1.15 -11.92 -17.85
N ALA A 170 1.28 -11.25 -18.99
CA ALA A 170 0.99 -11.85 -20.30
C ALA A 170 1.89 -13.05 -20.61
N LYS A 171 3.19 -12.96 -20.29
CA LYS A 171 4.18 -14.03 -20.50
C LYS A 171 4.08 -15.19 -19.50
N ARG A 172 3.30 -15.07 -18.42
CA ARG A 172 3.27 -16.08 -17.33
C ARG A 172 2.99 -17.51 -17.81
N LEU A 173 2.22 -17.66 -18.89
CA LEU A 173 1.89 -18.94 -19.50
C LEU A 173 3.09 -19.65 -20.14
N GLU A 174 4.16 -18.92 -20.45
CA GLU A 174 5.44 -19.48 -20.92
C GLU A 174 6.21 -20.18 -19.79
N PHE A 175 5.98 -19.78 -18.54
CA PHE A 175 6.68 -20.31 -17.36
C PHE A 175 5.88 -21.37 -16.60
N ASP A 176 4.55 -21.25 -16.58
CA ASP A 176 3.62 -22.23 -16.03
C ASP A 176 2.36 -22.26 -16.91
N PRO A 177 1.97 -23.40 -17.51
CA PRO A 177 0.79 -23.48 -18.39
C PRO A 177 -0.54 -23.10 -17.72
N GLU A 178 -0.62 -23.21 -16.39
CA GLU A 178 -1.79 -22.78 -15.60
C GLU A 178 -1.71 -21.28 -15.21
N GLY A 179 -0.60 -20.61 -15.51
CA GLY A 179 -0.38 -19.19 -15.26
C GLY A 179 -0.11 -18.80 -13.80
N ARG A 180 0.22 -19.78 -12.95
CA ARG A 180 0.43 -19.59 -11.50
C ARG A 180 1.79 -19.00 -11.16
N VAL A 181 2.72 -18.93 -12.11
CA VAL A 181 4.08 -18.43 -11.91
C VAL A 181 4.31 -17.23 -12.82
N MET A 182 4.60 -16.07 -12.24
CA MET A 182 4.96 -14.85 -12.97
C MET A 182 6.44 -14.55 -12.77
N VAL A 183 7.15 -14.17 -13.83
CA VAL A 183 8.60 -13.93 -13.79
C VAL A 183 8.91 -12.50 -14.19
N PHE A 184 9.72 -11.81 -13.38
CA PHE A 184 10.42 -10.61 -13.78
C PHE A 184 11.85 -10.97 -14.16
N GLU A 185 12.16 -10.91 -15.46
CA GLU A 185 13.48 -11.22 -16.01
C GLU A 185 14.54 -10.17 -15.63
N GLY A 186 14.11 -8.94 -15.32
CA GLY A 186 14.91 -7.86 -14.76
C GLY A 186 14.73 -7.73 -13.25
N LEU A 187 14.77 -6.53 -12.69
CA LEU A 187 14.51 -6.33 -11.25
C LEU A 187 13.01 -6.44 -10.89
N SER A 188 12.71 -6.78 -9.63
CA SER A 188 11.34 -6.72 -9.10
C SER A 188 10.84 -5.28 -9.02
N VAL A 189 9.70 -5.02 -9.64
CA VAL A 189 8.98 -3.74 -9.56
C VAL A 189 7.85 -3.79 -8.52
N PRO A 190 7.24 -2.66 -8.13
CA PRO A 190 6.00 -2.67 -7.35
C PRO A 190 4.87 -3.40 -8.10
N TRP A 191 4.67 -4.70 -7.81
CA TRP A 191 3.84 -5.56 -8.66
C TRP A 191 2.48 -5.92 -8.07
N LYS A 192 2.32 -5.94 -6.74
CA LYS A 192 1.14 -6.51 -6.06
C LYS A 192 -0.17 -5.88 -6.53
N ASP A 193 -0.28 -4.56 -6.40
CA ASP A 193 -1.51 -3.83 -6.73
C ASP A 193 -1.89 -4.03 -8.20
N HIS A 194 -0.91 -3.90 -9.11
CA HIS A 194 -1.12 -4.10 -10.55
C HIS A 194 -1.52 -5.54 -10.88
N LEU A 195 -0.92 -6.53 -10.23
CA LEU A 195 -1.29 -7.94 -10.42
C LEU A 195 -2.74 -8.20 -10.01
N TYR A 196 -3.16 -7.70 -8.85
CA TYR A 196 -4.54 -7.89 -8.38
C TYR A 196 -5.53 -7.21 -9.31
N THR A 197 -5.25 -5.98 -9.75
CA THR A 197 -6.08 -5.28 -10.73
C THR A 197 -6.18 -6.06 -12.04
N LEU A 198 -5.07 -6.59 -12.56
CA LEU A 198 -5.09 -7.38 -13.80
C LEU A 198 -5.88 -8.67 -13.67
N GLU A 199 -5.74 -9.39 -12.56
CA GLU A 199 -6.50 -10.62 -12.33
C GLU A 199 -8.00 -10.35 -12.24
N GLU A 200 -8.40 -9.24 -11.60
CA GLU A 200 -9.79 -8.80 -11.51
C GLU A 200 -10.35 -8.35 -12.88
N GLU A 201 -9.65 -7.45 -13.58
CA GLU A 201 -10.05 -6.92 -14.89
C GLU A 201 -10.19 -8.04 -15.93
N GLN A 202 -9.29 -9.03 -15.90
CA GLN A 202 -9.31 -10.18 -16.81
C GLN A 202 -10.16 -11.35 -16.30
N LYS A 203 -10.80 -11.22 -15.13
CA LYS A 203 -11.63 -12.27 -14.49
C LYS A 203 -10.91 -13.62 -14.42
N THR A 204 -9.65 -13.58 -13.98
CA THR A 204 -8.80 -14.77 -13.90
C THR A 204 -9.38 -15.75 -12.90
N GLU A 205 -9.62 -16.99 -13.33
CA GLU A 205 -10.14 -18.05 -12.47
C GLU A 205 -9.21 -18.29 -11.27
N GLU A 206 -9.77 -18.60 -10.09
CA GLU A 206 -8.99 -18.77 -8.85
C GLU A 206 -7.83 -19.75 -8.99
N LYS A 207 -8.02 -20.85 -9.73
CA LYS A 207 -6.98 -21.86 -9.99
C LYS A 207 -5.82 -21.34 -10.86
N ASN A 208 -6.08 -20.30 -11.67
CA ASN A 208 -5.14 -19.70 -12.61
C ASN A 208 -4.51 -18.40 -12.10
N LYS A 209 -4.89 -17.95 -10.90
CA LYS A 209 -4.26 -16.80 -10.26
C LYS A 209 -2.81 -17.09 -9.93
N VAL A 210 -1.98 -16.06 -10.01
CA VAL A 210 -0.55 -16.17 -9.73
C VAL A 210 -0.36 -16.51 -8.25
N LEU A 211 0.41 -17.57 -8.00
CA LEU A 211 0.78 -18.04 -6.67
C LEU A 211 2.19 -17.58 -6.29
N TYR A 212 3.09 -17.52 -7.27
CA TYR A 212 4.50 -17.22 -7.06
C TYR A 212 5.02 -16.21 -8.08
N VAL A 213 5.81 -15.25 -7.59
CA VAL A 213 6.53 -14.27 -8.41
C VAL A 213 8.03 -14.54 -8.29
N LEU A 214 8.70 -14.71 -9.43
CA LEU A 214 10.14 -15.00 -9.51
C LEU A 214 10.89 -13.78 -10.02
N TYR A 215 12.01 -13.44 -9.39
CA TYR A 215 12.83 -12.29 -9.79
C TYR A 215 14.26 -12.39 -9.22
N PRO A 216 15.27 -11.83 -9.90
CA PRO A 216 16.61 -11.68 -9.35
C PRO A 216 16.63 -10.64 -8.22
N GLU A 217 17.45 -10.87 -7.20
CA GLU A 217 17.65 -9.95 -6.07
C GLU A 217 18.18 -8.59 -6.52
N LYS A 218 18.93 -8.55 -7.63
CA LYS A 218 19.60 -7.36 -8.17
C LYS A 218 19.63 -7.43 -9.71
N PRO A 219 19.68 -6.28 -10.42
CA PRO A 219 19.81 -6.24 -11.87
C PRO A 219 21.26 -6.51 -12.32
N THR A 220 21.81 -7.66 -11.92
CA THR A 220 23.18 -8.10 -12.26
C THR A 220 23.16 -9.55 -12.73
N PRO A 221 23.99 -9.95 -13.73
CA PRO A 221 23.92 -11.30 -14.33
C PRO A 221 23.99 -12.47 -13.34
N ASP A 222 24.76 -12.34 -12.26
CA ASP A 222 24.96 -13.40 -11.26
C ASP A 222 24.13 -13.20 -9.98
N ALA A 223 23.04 -12.43 -10.07
CA ALA A 223 22.15 -12.23 -8.94
C ALA A 223 21.45 -13.53 -8.57
N LYS A 224 21.40 -13.80 -7.26
CA LYS A 224 20.53 -14.83 -6.70
C LYS A 224 19.08 -14.49 -7.03
N TRP A 225 18.24 -15.51 -7.10
CA TRP A 225 16.83 -15.39 -7.43
C TRP A 225 15.94 -15.59 -6.21
N ARG A 226 14.79 -14.91 -6.23
CA ARG A 226 13.75 -14.98 -5.23
C ARG A 226 12.53 -15.67 -5.80
N ILE A 227 11.85 -16.41 -4.95
CA ILE A 227 10.47 -16.86 -5.12
C ILE A 227 9.67 -16.20 -4.01
N GLN A 228 8.72 -15.34 -4.38
CA GLN A 228 7.84 -14.65 -3.45
C GLN A 228 6.41 -15.13 -3.64
N CYS A 229 5.77 -15.57 -2.56
CA CYS A 229 4.38 -15.97 -2.59
C CYS A 229 3.47 -14.75 -2.71
N VAL A 230 2.45 -14.83 -3.55
CA VAL A 230 1.43 -13.79 -3.68
C VAL A 230 0.50 -13.85 -2.46
N PRO A 231 0.35 -12.76 -1.70
CA PRO A 231 -0.64 -12.68 -0.62
C PRO A 231 -2.09 -12.87 -1.08
N VAL A 232 -2.98 -13.27 -0.18
CA VAL A 232 -4.42 -13.38 -0.47
C VAL A 232 -5.01 -12.01 -0.82
N THR A 233 -4.59 -10.97 -0.08
CA THR A 233 -4.91 -9.56 -0.34
C THR A 233 -3.65 -8.71 -0.14
N LYS A 234 -3.67 -7.46 -0.61
CA LYS A 234 -2.54 -6.51 -0.54
C LYS A 234 -1.87 -6.43 0.83
N ASP A 235 -2.67 -6.38 1.89
CA ASP A 235 -2.20 -6.17 3.28
C ASP A 235 -2.15 -7.46 4.11
N SER A 236 -2.44 -8.61 3.49
CA SER A 236 -2.44 -9.89 4.19
C SER A 236 -1.03 -10.46 4.37
N PHE A 237 -0.77 -11.00 5.56
CA PHE A 237 0.40 -11.86 5.81
C PHE A 237 0.19 -13.30 5.32
N GLN A 238 -1.04 -13.67 4.96
CA GLN A 238 -1.38 -14.98 4.42
C GLN A 238 -1.11 -15.01 2.92
N SER A 239 -0.30 -15.97 2.48
CA SER A 239 -0.08 -16.28 1.06
C SER A 239 -1.23 -17.10 0.48
N ARG A 240 -1.55 -16.90 -0.81
CA ARG A 240 -2.48 -17.77 -1.58
C ARG A 240 -2.04 -19.24 -1.50
N LYS A 241 -0.74 -19.47 -1.69
CA LYS A 241 -0.06 -20.73 -1.42
C LYS A 241 1.33 -20.42 -0.87
N ALA A 242 1.51 -20.67 0.42
CA ALA A 242 2.83 -20.54 1.05
C ALA A 242 3.74 -21.69 0.59
N LEU A 243 5.06 -21.46 0.61
CA LEU A 243 6.02 -22.52 0.30
C LEU A 243 5.83 -23.72 1.26
N PRO A 244 6.09 -24.95 0.78
CA PRO A 244 5.86 -26.18 1.53
C PRO A 244 6.43 -26.13 2.95
N GLU A 245 5.64 -26.61 3.91
CA GLU A 245 6.02 -26.62 5.33
C GLU A 245 7.41 -27.24 5.58
N PRO A 246 7.79 -28.38 4.95
CA PRO A 246 9.12 -28.97 5.18
C PRO A 246 10.28 -28.08 4.77
N TRP A 247 10.07 -27.08 3.90
CA TRP A 247 11.13 -26.19 3.43
C TRP A 247 11.35 -25.01 4.38
N ARG A 248 10.35 -24.69 5.21
CA ARG A 248 10.32 -23.44 5.98
C ARG A 248 11.45 -23.41 7.03
N GLY A 249 12.24 -22.35 7.01
CA GLY A 249 13.40 -22.20 7.86
C GLY A 249 14.66 -22.94 7.37
N ALA A 250 14.56 -23.78 6.33
CA ALA A 250 15.71 -24.43 5.72
C ALA A 250 16.56 -23.44 4.91
N ARG A 251 17.86 -23.71 4.84
CA ARG A 251 18.87 -22.86 4.19
C ARG A 251 19.96 -23.71 3.54
N ASP A 252 20.58 -23.14 2.51
CA ASP A 252 21.77 -23.70 1.85
C ASP A 252 21.60 -25.21 1.56
N SER A 253 22.57 -26.06 1.90
CA SER A 253 22.53 -27.49 1.59
C SER A 253 21.33 -28.23 2.21
N ALA A 254 20.84 -27.79 3.37
CA ALA A 254 19.65 -28.40 3.96
C ALA A 254 18.41 -28.17 3.10
N LEU A 255 18.30 -27.01 2.44
CA LEU A 255 17.22 -26.75 1.50
C LEU A 255 17.39 -27.58 0.22
N ASP A 256 18.63 -27.77 -0.25
CA ASP A 256 18.94 -28.63 -1.40
C ASP A 256 18.50 -30.07 -1.12
N ASP A 257 18.85 -30.60 0.06
CA ASP A 257 18.51 -31.97 0.48
C ASP A 257 17.00 -32.19 0.57
N ILE A 258 16.27 -31.23 1.14
CA ILE A 258 14.82 -31.32 1.33
C ILE A 258 14.06 -31.19 0.00
N THR A 259 14.53 -30.33 -0.89
CA THR A 259 13.83 -30.01 -2.14
C THR A 259 14.26 -30.90 -3.30
N GLY A 260 15.48 -31.46 -3.23
CA GLY A 260 16.19 -32.06 -4.36
C GLY A 260 16.59 -31.05 -5.43
N VAL A 261 16.59 -29.74 -5.12
CA VAL A 261 16.96 -28.67 -6.07
C VAL A 261 18.25 -28.00 -5.57
N PRO A 262 19.37 -28.12 -6.29
CA PRO A 262 20.63 -27.56 -5.84
C PRO A 262 20.62 -26.02 -5.83
N GLY A 263 21.44 -25.42 -4.98
CA GLY A 263 21.67 -23.98 -4.95
C GLY A 263 20.62 -23.17 -4.18
N GLY A 264 19.83 -23.82 -3.32
CA GLY A 264 18.96 -23.18 -2.35
C GLY A 264 19.72 -22.18 -1.49
N VAL A 265 19.08 -21.03 -1.23
CA VAL A 265 19.62 -19.97 -0.38
C VAL A 265 18.91 -19.99 0.97
N PHE A 266 17.58 -19.88 0.96
CA PHE A 266 16.74 -20.03 2.15
C PHE A 266 15.26 -20.11 1.79
N VAL A 267 14.43 -20.52 2.76
CA VAL A 267 12.98 -20.25 2.81
C VAL A 267 12.65 -19.66 4.18
N HIS A 268 11.87 -18.58 4.21
CA HIS A 268 11.44 -17.95 5.46
C HIS A 268 10.60 -18.91 6.32
N ALA A 269 10.65 -18.78 7.64
CA ALA A 269 9.94 -19.69 8.57
C ALA A 269 8.41 -19.71 8.37
N SER A 270 7.81 -18.60 7.93
CA SER A 270 6.39 -18.58 7.55
C SER A 270 6.10 -19.03 6.11
N GLY A 271 7.13 -19.26 5.30
CA GLY A 271 7.01 -19.77 3.92
C GLY A 271 6.61 -18.73 2.87
N PHE A 272 6.56 -17.43 3.17
CA PHE A 272 6.11 -16.41 2.21
C PHE A 272 7.15 -16.04 1.14
N ILE A 273 8.42 -16.36 1.37
CA ILE A 273 9.53 -16.04 0.47
C ILE A 273 10.65 -17.08 0.60
N GLY A 274 11.33 -17.35 -0.49
CA GLY A 274 12.55 -18.13 -0.53
C GLY A 274 13.48 -17.67 -1.64
N GLY A 275 14.57 -18.40 -1.86
CA GLY A 275 15.49 -18.09 -2.95
C GLY A 275 16.41 -19.23 -3.33
N ASN A 276 16.93 -19.13 -4.55
CA ASN A 276 17.91 -20.03 -5.13
C ASN A 276 19.02 -19.18 -5.80
N LYS A 277 20.20 -19.75 -6.01
CA LYS A 277 21.30 -19.09 -6.70
C LYS A 277 20.99 -18.81 -8.17
N THR A 278 20.17 -19.63 -8.83
CA THR A 278 19.86 -19.48 -10.26
C THR A 278 18.37 -19.38 -10.53
N PHE A 279 18.04 -18.89 -11.73
CA PHE A 279 16.67 -18.84 -12.23
C PHE A 279 16.07 -20.26 -12.33
N GLU A 280 16.82 -21.20 -12.89
CA GLU A 280 16.39 -22.59 -13.10
C GLU A 280 16.07 -23.25 -11.76
N GLY A 281 16.90 -23.02 -10.74
CA GLY A 281 16.65 -23.54 -9.41
C GLY A 281 15.39 -22.92 -8.77
N VAL A 282 15.19 -21.61 -8.88
CA VAL A 282 13.99 -20.97 -8.32
C VAL A 282 12.72 -21.38 -9.06
N LYS A 283 12.81 -21.61 -10.39
CA LYS A 283 11.72 -22.13 -11.21
C LYS A 283 11.36 -23.56 -10.81
N ALA A 284 12.35 -24.43 -10.62
CA ALA A 284 12.12 -25.80 -10.16
C ALA A 284 11.49 -25.84 -8.75
N LEU A 285 11.88 -24.92 -7.86
CA LEU A 285 11.22 -24.74 -6.57
C LEU A 285 9.75 -24.32 -6.73
N ALA A 286 9.45 -23.39 -7.65
CA ALA A 286 8.07 -22.97 -7.92
C ALA A 286 7.21 -24.12 -8.45
N GLU A 287 7.72 -24.89 -9.41
CA GLU A 287 7.04 -26.06 -9.99
C GLU A 287 6.72 -27.11 -8.90
N LYS A 288 7.72 -27.45 -8.07
CA LYS A 288 7.53 -28.36 -6.92
C LYS A 288 6.54 -27.79 -5.91
N ALA A 289 6.61 -26.49 -5.62
CA ALA A 289 5.71 -25.84 -4.68
C ALA A 289 4.27 -25.76 -5.22
N CYS A 290 4.05 -25.66 -6.53
CA CYS A 290 2.72 -25.76 -7.15
C CYS A 290 2.12 -27.16 -6.98
N ALA A 291 2.95 -28.20 -7.15
CA ALA A 291 2.53 -29.61 -7.10
C ALA A 291 2.43 -30.23 -5.69
N PHE A 292 2.93 -29.54 -4.66
CA PHE A 292 2.87 -29.97 -3.26
C PHE A 292 1.48 -29.83 -2.66
#